data_AF-A0A8A7K9Z6-F1
#
_entry.id   AF-A0A8A7K9Z6-F1
#
_cell.length_a   1.000
_cell.length_b   1.000
_cell.length_c   1.000
_cell.angle_alpha   90.00
_cell.angle_beta   90.00
_cell.angle_gamma   90.00
#
_symmetry.space_group_name_H-M   'P 1'
#
loop_
_entity.id
_entity.type
_entity.pdbx_description
1 polymer ?
#
loop_
_entity_poly.entity_id
_entity_poly.type
_entity_poly.pdbx_seq_one_letter_code
_entity_poly.pdbx_strand_id
1 'polypeptide(L)'
;MKQGIIYRGVMMGLITCFLIIAILFAFNDNLGAAGDNDYITLQPHIIDGQEMFQLKELAAQYQWLLGYNAESRSIYINTRGEQLSFSLEEGIIDGNPLPVAPVIYQGRTYLSIEAVRTVLQTVLTEDLPSMIGGLYTDADNYSEGEIITTHLRLYNIAQESVFLNFGSGQSYDLALLQNDEEVWRWSEGRFFTMALIRRELESGNKLVYDVEIEEEIKPGEYTLVGEIATVENRLVLNQIGIEISAE
;
A
#
# COMPACT_ATOMS: atom_id res chain seq x y z
N MET A 1 18.45 -6.92 78.39
CA MET A 1 19.37 -5.88 77.90
C MET A 1 19.03 -5.61 76.44
N LYS A 2 18.62 -4.36 76.14
CA LYS A 2 18.64 -3.61 74.86
C LYS A 2 18.24 -4.34 73.56
N GLN A 3 17.07 -4.03 72.96
CA GLN A 3 16.74 -2.86 72.09
C GLN A 3 17.32 -2.99 70.66
N GLY A 4 16.44 -2.85 69.65
CA GLY A 4 16.83 -2.74 68.24
C GLY A 4 15.70 -2.96 67.23
N ILE A 5 14.67 -2.11 67.23
CA ILE A 5 13.78 -1.91 66.07
C ILE A 5 14.50 -0.98 65.11
N ILE A 6 14.69 -1.38 63.85
CA ILE A 6 15.06 -0.47 62.76
C ILE A 6 14.08 -0.68 61.60
N TYR A 7 13.38 0.42 61.31
CA TYR A 7 12.55 0.65 60.13
C TYR A 7 13.37 0.45 58.84
N ARG A 8 12.87 -0.39 57.93
CA ARG A 8 13.07 -0.23 56.48
C ARG A 8 11.71 0.24 55.96
N GLY A 9 11.54 1.44 55.44
CA GLY A 9 12.37 2.10 54.44
C GLY A 9 11.53 2.12 53.17
N VAL A 10 10.72 3.17 53.04
CA VAL A 10 9.91 3.48 51.86
C VAL A 10 10.82 3.52 50.63
N MET A 11 10.54 2.72 49.61
CA MET A 11 11.10 2.89 48.28
C MET A 11 9.98 3.31 47.35
N MET A 12 9.82 4.64 47.23
CA MET A 12 9.15 5.27 46.10
C MET A 12 10.17 5.38 44.98
N GLY A 13 9.90 4.74 43.85
CA GLY A 13 10.71 4.82 42.64
C GLY A 13 9.84 4.43 41.44
N LEU A 14 9.30 5.44 40.77
CA LEU A 14 8.63 5.38 39.47
C LEU A 14 9.38 4.47 38.50
N ILE A 15 8.70 3.48 37.91
CA ILE A 15 8.91 3.08 36.51
C ILE A 15 7.53 2.81 35.89
N THR A 16 6.99 3.89 35.34
CA THR A 16 6.24 3.99 34.07
C THR A 16 5.31 2.85 33.67
N CYS A 17 4.02 3.20 33.60
CA CYS A 17 3.00 2.63 32.73
C CYS A 17 3.59 2.15 31.39
N PHE A 18 3.52 0.84 31.13
CA PHE A 18 3.24 0.39 29.77
C PHE A 18 1.73 0.20 29.70
N LEU A 19 1.03 1.32 29.48
CA LEU A 19 -0.26 1.27 28.83
C LEU A 19 0.08 0.74 27.43
N ILE A 20 -0.16 -0.56 27.20
CA ILE A 20 -0.25 -1.09 25.85
C ILE A 20 -1.50 -0.42 25.30
N ILE A 21 -1.32 0.78 24.73
CA ILE A 21 -2.24 1.34 23.76
C ILE A 21 -2.12 0.37 22.59
N ALA A 22 -2.96 -0.67 22.62
CA ALA A 22 -3.39 -1.32 21.42
C ALA A 22 -4.06 -0.22 20.60
N ILE A 23 -3.27 0.47 19.77
CA ILE A 23 -3.80 1.24 18.67
C ILE A 23 -4.47 0.16 17.83
N LEU A 24 -5.79 0.04 18.01
CA LEU A 24 -6.68 -0.46 16.98
C LEU A 24 -6.41 0.42 15.76
N PHE A 25 -5.40 0.06 14.97
CA PHE A 25 -5.51 0.27 13.54
C PHE A 25 -6.75 -0.51 13.18
N ALA A 26 -7.78 0.21 12.76
CA ALA A 26 -8.96 -0.36 12.16
C ALA A 26 -8.47 -1.46 11.23
N PHE A 27 -8.80 -2.70 11.58
CA PHE A 27 -8.70 -3.79 10.63
C PHE A 27 -9.43 -3.28 9.40
N ASN A 28 -8.68 -3.13 8.31
CA ASN A 28 -9.29 -3.14 7.00
C ASN A 28 -9.97 -4.51 6.93
N ASP A 29 -11.25 -4.58 7.30
CA ASP A 29 -12.11 -5.74 7.14
C ASP A 29 -12.32 -5.95 5.64
N ASN A 30 -11.24 -6.33 4.96
CA ASN A 30 -11.26 -6.93 3.65
C ASN A 30 -10.90 -8.42 3.80
N LEU A 31 -11.46 -9.06 4.83
CA LEU A 31 -11.68 -10.50 4.83
C LEU A 31 -12.88 -10.80 3.93
N GLY A 32 -12.71 -10.50 2.63
CA GLY A 32 -13.57 -10.99 1.57
C GLY A 32 -13.44 -12.51 1.49
N ALA A 33 -14.57 -13.17 1.52
CA ALA A 33 -14.69 -14.61 1.39
C ALA A 33 -13.93 -15.14 0.16
N ALA A 34 -13.37 -16.34 0.29
CA ALA A 34 -12.76 -17.10 -0.80
C ALA A 34 -13.69 -17.10 -2.03
N GLY A 35 -13.31 -16.31 -3.05
CA GLY A 35 -14.09 -16.13 -4.28
C GLY A 35 -13.81 -14.82 -5.06
N ASP A 36 -13.24 -13.77 -4.44
CA ASP A 36 -13.31 -12.39 -5.00
C ASP A 36 -11.96 -11.62 -5.12
N ASN A 37 -10.81 -12.20 -4.73
CA ASN A 37 -9.54 -11.45 -4.60
C ASN A 37 -8.52 -11.76 -5.71
N ASP A 38 -8.81 -11.38 -6.97
CA ASP A 38 -7.84 -11.47 -8.09
C ASP A 38 -6.80 -10.34 -8.09
N TYR A 39 -6.87 -9.42 -7.11
CA TYR A 39 -5.95 -8.30 -6.99
C TYR A 39 -5.68 -7.91 -5.53
N ILE A 40 -4.55 -7.23 -5.32
CA ILE A 40 -4.22 -6.53 -4.07
C ILE A 40 -3.94 -5.06 -4.34
N THR A 41 -3.84 -4.24 -3.29
CA THR A 41 -3.47 -2.83 -3.40
C THR A 41 -2.18 -2.55 -2.65
N LEU A 42 -1.26 -1.81 -3.26
CA LEU A 42 -0.05 -1.30 -2.63
C LEU A 42 0.20 0.13 -3.10
N GLN A 43 0.60 1.01 -2.20
CA GLN A 43 0.93 2.39 -2.55
C GLN A 43 2.29 2.44 -3.28
N PRO A 44 2.34 2.91 -4.54
CA PRO A 44 3.61 3.18 -5.20
C PRO A 44 4.33 4.35 -4.52
N HIS A 45 5.64 4.23 -4.38
CA HIS A 45 6.52 5.27 -3.86
C HIS A 45 7.55 5.61 -4.92
N ILE A 46 7.70 6.89 -5.26
CA ILE A 46 8.68 7.32 -6.24
C ILE A 46 10.06 7.43 -5.59
N ILE A 47 11.00 6.59 -6.01
CA ILE A 47 12.39 6.61 -5.57
C ILE A 47 13.27 6.66 -6.82
N ASP A 48 14.10 7.70 -6.94
CA ASP A 48 14.94 7.95 -8.11
C ASP A 48 14.17 7.92 -9.45
N GLY A 49 12.93 8.43 -9.43
CA GLY A 49 12.05 8.49 -10.60
C GLY A 49 11.38 7.16 -10.97
N GLN A 50 11.50 6.13 -10.13
CA GLN A 50 10.89 4.81 -10.36
C GLN A 50 9.80 4.53 -9.33
N GLU A 51 8.71 3.89 -9.78
CA GLU A 51 7.67 3.38 -8.89
C GLU A 51 8.19 2.15 -8.13
N MET A 52 8.25 2.27 -6.81
CA MET A 52 8.76 1.24 -5.92
C MET A 52 7.74 0.93 -4.81
N PHE A 53 7.78 -0.30 -4.30
CA PHE A 53 6.81 -0.81 -3.32
C PHE A 53 7.51 -1.22 -2.04
N GLN A 54 6.99 -0.78 -0.91
CA GLN A 54 7.59 -1.08 0.38
C GLN A 54 7.31 -2.54 0.78
N LEU A 55 8.37 -3.30 1.09
CA LEU A 55 8.24 -4.71 1.50
C LEU A 55 7.39 -4.88 2.77
N LYS A 56 7.44 -3.91 3.69
CA LYS A 56 6.61 -3.92 4.91
C LYS A 56 5.11 -3.81 4.62
N GLU A 57 4.71 -3.02 3.62
CA GLU A 57 3.31 -2.90 3.21
C GLU A 57 2.83 -4.18 2.55
N LEU A 58 3.65 -4.76 1.66
CA LEU A 58 3.40 -6.07 1.08
C LEU A 58 3.26 -7.16 2.16
N ALA A 59 4.16 -7.17 3.15
CA ALA A 59 4.09 -8.11 4.27
C ALA A 59 2.82 -7.90 5.11
N ALA A 60 2.40 -6.65 5.34
CA ALA A 60 1.17 -6.35 6.07
C ALA A 60 -0.08 -6.88 5.34
N GLN A 61 -0.13 -6.76 4.00
CA GLN A 61 -1.21 -7.26 3.15
C GLN A 61 -1.49 -8.76 3.38
N TYR A 62 -0.43 -9.55 3.59
CA TYR A 62 -0.51 -11.00 3.80
C TYR A 62 -0.23 -11.43 5.24
N GLN A 63 -0.14 -10.48 6.17
CA GLN A 63 0.15 -10.71 7.58
C GLN A 63 1.48 -11.48 7.82
N TRP A 64 2.47 -11.28 6.95
CA TRP A 64 3.80 -11.86 7.12
C TRP A 64 4.57 -11.15 8.23
N LEU A 65 5.30 -11.90 9.04
CA LEU A 65 6.18 -11.32 10.06
C LEU A 65 7.58 -11.16 9.50
N LEU A 66 8.06 -9.91 9.47
CA LEU A 66 9.40 -9.58 9.02
C LEU A 66 10.38 -9.58 10.21
N GLY A 67 11.43 -10.39 10.11
CA GLY A 67 12.61 -10.32 10.97
C GLY A 67 13.79 -9.71 10.23
N TYR A 68 14.75 -9.12 10.94
CA TYR A 68 15.99 -8.62 10.35
C TYR A 68 17.20 -9.21 11.06
N ASN A 69 18.17 -9.69 10.28
CA ASN A 69 19.47 -10.11 10.75
C ASN A 69 20.53 -9.10 10.29
N ALA A 70 21.13 -8.41 11.24
CA ALA A 70 22.14 -7.39 10.95
C ALA A 70 23.47 -7.98 10.48
N GLU A 71 23.84 -9.18 10.94
CA GLU A 71 25.11 -9.83 10.58
C GLU A 71 25.08 -10.29 9.12
N SER A 72 23.98 -10.92 8.70
CA SER A 72 23.81 -11.41 7.33
C SER A 72 23.12 -10.39 6.40
N ARG A 73 22.74 -9.22 6.92
CA ARG A 73 21.95 -8.19 6.21
C ARG A 73 20.74 -8.77 5.49
N SER A 74 20.06 -9.73 6.13
CA SER A 74 18.93 -10.43 5.55
C SER A 74 17.64 -10.09 6.26
N ILE A 75 16.55 -10.03 5.51
CA ILE A 75 15.19 -10.01 6.06
C ILE A 75 14.68 -11.44 6.07
N TYR A 76 14.06 -11.88 7.16
CA TYR A 76 13.32 -13.14 7.21
C TYR A 76 11.84 -12.84 7.06
N ILE A 77 11.20 -13.48 6.09
CA ILE A 77 9.76 -13.43 5.89
C ILE A 77 9.19 -14.70 6.51
N ASN A 78 8.52 -14.57 7.65
CA ASN A 78 7.83 -15.69 8.27
C ASN A 78 6.39 -15.71 7.76
N THR A 79 6.03 -16.82 7.12
CA THR A 79 4.70 -17.11 6.61
C THR A 79 4.01 -18.15 7.50
N ARG A 80 2.91 -18.77 7.03
CA ARG A 80 2.17 -19.82 7.76
C ARG A 80 2.96 -21.14 7.86
N GLY A 81 4.08 -21.13 8.57
CA GLY A 81 4.88 -22.31 8.91
C GLY A 81 6.28 -22.36 8.28
N GLU A 82 6.61 -21.42 7.39
CA GLU A 82 7.90 -21.35 6.71
C GLU A 82 8.60 -20.01 6.96
N GLN A 83 9.92 -20.04 6.95
CA GLN A 83 10.76 -18.86 7.05
C GLN A 83 11.62 -18.75 5.80
N LEU A 84 11.34 -17.74 4.98
CA LEU A 84 12.08 -17.44 3.77
C LEU A 84 13.14 -16.38 4.07
N SER A 85 14.35 -16.55 3.52
CA SER A 85 15.44 -15.58 3.68
C SER A 85 15.52 -14.66 2.48
N PHE A 86 15.58 -13.36 2.72
CA PHE A 86 15.72 -12.32 1.73
C PHE A 86 17.03 -11.55 1.93
N SER A 87 18.02 -11.80 1.07
CA SER A 87 19.31 -11.10 1.08
C SER A 87 19.15 -9.70 0.47
N LEU A 88 19.36 -8.66 1.27
CA LEU A 88 19.28 -7.27 0.79
C LEU A 88 20.48 -6.89 -0.08
N GLU A 89 21.64 -7.51 0.17
CA GLU A 89 22.88 -7.20 -0.55
C GLU A 89 22.93 -7.91 -1.91
N GLU A 90 22.54 -9.18 -1.94
CA GLU A 90 22.57 -9.98 -3.16
C GLU A 90 21.26 -9.87 -3.96
N GLY A 91 20.19 -9.35 -3.35
CA GLY A 91 18.87 -9.29 -3.98
C GLY A 91 18.31 -10.68 -4.27
N ILE A 92 18.39 -11.60 -3.31
CA ILE A 92 17.98 -13.01 -3.47
C ILE A 92 16.92 -13.34 -2.43
N ILE A 93 15.79 -13.90 -2.87
CA ILE A 93 14.76 -14.48 -1.99
C ILE A 93 14.77 -16.00 -2.10
N ASP A 94 15.14 -16.67 -1.02
CA ASP A 94 15.19 -18.14 -0.92
C ASP A 94 15.88 -18.83 -2.12
N GLY A 95 17.03 -18.30 -2.52
CA GLY A 95 17.81 -18.80 -3.67
C GLY A 95 17.37 -18.27 -5.04
N ASN A 96 16.25 -17.56 -5.13
CA ASN A 96 15.77 -16.93 -6.37
C ASN A 96 16.26 -15.48 -6.47
N PRO A 97 17.04 -15.12 -7.51
CA PRO A 97 17.48 -13.74 -7.68
C PRO A 97 16.29 -12.85 -8.08
N LEU A 98 16.25 -11.65 -7.52
CA LEU A 98 15.33 -10.61 -7.95
C LEU A 98 15.78 -10.02 -9.30
N PRO A 99 14.86 -9.69 -10.20
CA PRO A 99 15.18 -9.02 -11.47
C PRO A 99 15.87 -7.66 -11.27
N VAL A 100 15.47 -6.95 -10.20
CA VAL A 100 16.03 -5.66 -9.78
C VAL A 100 16.36 -5.75 -8.30
N ALA A 101 17.56 -5.28 -7.92
CA ALA A 101 17.99 -5.28 -6.53
C ALA A 101 17.07 -4.40 -5.66
N PRO A 102 16.82 -4.79 -4.40
CA PRO A 102 16.03 -3.98 -3.48
C PRO A 102 16.73 -2.65 -3.19
N VAL A 103 15.96 -1.59 -3.04
CA VAL A 103 16.46 -0.26 -2.67
C VAL A 103 16.19 -0.02 -1.18
N ILE A 104 17.21 0.44 -0.46
CA ILE A 104 17.07 0.92 0.91
C ILE A 104 16.93 2.44 0.87
N TYR A 105 15.74 2.95 1.20
CA TYR A 105 15.48 4.38 1.26
C TYR A 105 14.90 4.72 2.62
N GLN A 106 15.52 5.68 3.33
CA GLN A 106 15.11 6.11 4.67
C GLN A 106 14.91 4.93 5.67
N GLY A 107 15.79 3.93 5.59
CA GLY A 107 15.76 2.76 6.47
C GLY A 107 14.64 1.75 6.18
N ARG A 108 13.93 1.89 5.05
CA ARG A 108 12.89 0.97 4.58
C ARG A 108 13.36 0.29 3.30
N THR A 109 12.88 -0.94 3.10
CA THR A 109 13.18 -1.76 1.92
C THR A 109 12.08 -1.60 0.88
N TYR A 110 12.49 -1.25 -0.33
CA TYR A 110 11.63 -1.03 -1.47
C TYR A 110 12.00 -1.96 -2.62
N LEU A 111 10.99 -2.40 -3.36
CA LEU A 111 11.07 -3.37 -4.43
C LEU A 111 10.46 -2.78 -5.71
N SER A 112 11.04 -3.06 -6.87
CA SER A 112 10.35 -2.81 -8.14
C SER A 112 9.14 -3.74 -8.27
N ILE A 113 8.21 -3.47 -9.19
CA ILE A 113 7.05 -4.33 -9.40
C ILE A 113 7.44 -5.76 -9.81
N GLU A 114 8.52 -5.93 -10.58
CA GLU A 114 9.06 -7.23 -10.98
C GLU A 114 9.64 -7.99 -9.79
N ALA A 115 10.29 -7.28 -8.87
CA ALA A 115 10.76 -7.85 -7.61
C ALA A 115 9.58 -8.25 -6.71
N VAL A 116 8.54 -7.41 -6.58
CA VAL A 116 7.30 -7.76 -5.85
C VAL A 116 6.67 -9.03 -6.41
N ARG A 117 6.57 -9.14 -7.74
CA ARG A 117 6.07 -10.35 -8.42
C ARG A 117 6.89 -11.58 -8.06
N THR A 118 8.22 -11.47 -8.07
CA THR A 118 9.12 -12.58 -7.71
C THR A 118 8.95 -12.97 -6.25
N VAL A 119 8.81 -12.00 -5.34
CA VAL A 119 8.54 -12.23 -3.92
C VAL A 119 7.21 -12.97 -3.75
N LEU A 120 6.13 -12.48 -4.36
CA LEU A 120 4.82 -13.13 -4.29
C LEU A 120 4.88 -14.58 -4.80
N GLN A 121 5.50 -14.83 -5.95
CA GLN A 121 5.62 -16.17 -6.54
C GLN A 121 6.50 -17.12 -5.71
N THR A 122 7.45 -16.58 -4.95
CA THR A 122 8.31 -17.38 -4.06
C THR A 122 7.60 -17.69 -2.75
N VAL A 123 6.86 -16.72 -2.22
CA VAL A 123 6.27 -16.77 -0.88
C VAL A 123 4.88 -17.43 -0.88
N LEU A 124 4.09 -17.23 -1.94
CA LEU A 124 2.74 -17.75 -2.08
C LEU A 124 2.74 -18.93 -3.05
N THR A 125 2.28 -20.09 -2.57
CA THR A 125 2.13 -21.31 -3.37
C THR A 125 0.74 -21.44 -4.00
N GLU A 126 -0.25 -20.73 -3.44
CA GLU A 126 -1.64 -20.68 -3.87
C GLU A 126 -2.13 -19.22 -3.72
N ASP A 127 -3.27 -18.88 -4.34
CA ASP A 127 -3.91 -17.56 -4.23
C ASP A 127 -3.00 -16.38 -4.62
N LEU A 128 -2.18 -16.56 -5.67
CA LEU A 128 -1.42 -15.46 -6.25
C LEU A 128 -2.38 -14.44 -6.89
N PRO A 129 -2.30 -13.15 -6.52
CA PRO A 129 -3.08 -12.13 -7.21
C PRO A 129 -2.60 -11.98 -8.65
N SER A 130 -3.52 -11.77 -9.59
CA SER A 130 -3.18 -11.44 -10.98
C SER A 130 -2.79 -9.97 -11.14
N MET A 131 -3.27 -9.09 -10.25
CA MET A 131 -3.06 -7.65 -10.37
C MET A 131 -2.66 -6.97 -9.05
N ILE A 132 -1.96 -5.84 -9.19
CA ILE A 132 -1.73 -4.89 -8.08
C ILE A 132 -2.28 -3.54 -8.49
N GLY A 133 -3.17 -2.97 -7.67
CA GLY A 133 -3.64 -1.60 -7.80
C GLY A 133 -2.82 -0.64 -6.93
N GLY A 134 -2.66 0.60 -7.36
CA GLY A 134 -1.99 1.63 -6.57
C GLY A 134 -2.53 3.03 -6.86
N LEU A 135 -2.69 3.82 -5.81
CA LEU A 135 -3.02 5.24 -5.82
C LEU A 135 -1.95 6.00 -5.04
N TYR A 136 -1.43 7.07 -5.61
CA TYR A 136 -0.52 8.00 -4.93
C TYR A 136 -0.62 9.39 -5.54
N THR A 137 -0.01 10.36 -4.87
CA THR A 137 0.14 11.75 -5.30
C THR A 137 1.62 12.14 -5.26
N ASP A 138 1.99 13.28 -5.84
CA ASP A 138 3.38 13.77 -5.84
C ASP A 138 3.89 14.12 -4.43
N ALA A 139 2.98 14.46 -3.51
CA ALA A 139 3.25 14.75 -2.11
C ALA A 139 2.05 14.37 -1.24
N ASP A 140 2.26 14.34 0.07
CA ASP A 140 1.18 14.15 1.06
C ASP A 140 0.72 15.49 1.66
N ASN A 141 1.44 16.57 1.36
CA ASN A 141 1.20 17.92 1.88
C ASN A 141 1.25 18.91 0.72
N TYR A 142 0.24 19.78 0.64
CA TYR A 142 0.05 20.76 -0.40
C TYR A 142 -0.29 22.12 0.19
N SER A 143 0.00 23.19 -0.54
CA SER A 143 -0.51 24.54 -0.24
C SER A 143 -1.87 24.76 -0.90
N GLU A 144 -2.71 25.64 -0.35
CA GLU A 144 -3.94 26.06 -0.99
C GLU A 144 -3.66 26.59 -2.42
N GLY A 145 -4.42 26.09 -3.40
CA GLY A 145 -4.21 26.43 -4.82
C GLY A 145 -3.05 25.72 -5.51
N GLU A 146 -2.28 24.87 -4.83
CA GLU A 146 -1.28 24.00 -5.45
C GLU A 146 -1.95 22.92 -6.30
N ILE A 147 -1.37 22.63 -7.47
CA ILE A 147 -1.89 21.58 -8.36
C ILE A 147 -1.60 20.21 -7.74
N ILE A 148 -2.67 19.46 -7.47
CA ILE A 148 -2.58 18.09 -6.97
C ILE A 148 -2.74 17.14 -8.15
N THR A 149 -1.65 16.47 -8.54
CA THR A 149 -1.70 15.36 -9.50
C THR A 149 -1.86 14.04 -8.74
N THR A 150 -2.89 13.29 -9.14
CA THR A 150 -3.17 11.96 -8.62
C THR A 150 -2.77 10.91 -9.67
N HIS A 151 -2.26 9.78 -9.20
CA HIS A 151 -1.72 8.73 -10.04
C HIS A 151 -2.36 7.39 -9.70
N LEU A 152 -3.17 6.87 -10.61
CA LEU A 152 -3.73 5.51 -10.51
C LEU A 152 -2.90 4.57 -11.37
N ARG A 153 -2.59 3.40 -10.80
CA ARG A 153 -1.83 2.33 -11.44
C ARG A 153 -2.56 1.02 -11.26
N LEU A 154 -2.55 0.19 -12.30
CA LEU A 154 -2.97 -1.20 -12.22
C LEU A 154 -1.96 -2.06 -12.97
N TYR A 155 -1.17 -2.83 -12.24
CA TYR A 155 -0.11 -3.68 -12.76
C TYR A 155 -0.66 -5.09 -12.99
N ASN A 156 -0.42 -5.67 -14.17
CA ASN A 156 -0.62 -7.09 -14.39
C ASN A 156 0.64 -7.85 -13.94
N ILE A 157 0.51 -8.61 -12.86
CA ILE A 157 1.58 -9.44 -12.30
C ILE A 157 1.39 -10.93 -12.61
N ALA A 158 0.30 -11.31 -13.28
CA ALA A 158 0.08 -12.65 -13.80
C ALA A 158 1.07 -13.00 -14.92
N GLN A 159 1.23 -14.29 -15.20
CA GLN A 159 2.05 -14.80 -16.32
C GLN A 159 1.39 -14.61 -17.68
N GLU A 160 0.09 -14.36 -17.69
CA GLU A 160 -0.72 -14.23 -18.90
C GLU A 160 -1.32 -12.82 -19.03
N SER A 161 -1.84 -12.48 -20.21
CA SER A 161 -2.61 -11.25 -20.40
C SER A 161 -3.90 -11.29 -19.59
N VAL A 162 -4.25 -10.17 -18.96
CA VAL A 162 -5.54 -9.95 -18.30
C VAL A 162 -6.41 -9.07 -19.18
N PHE A 163 -7.71 -9.36 -19.26
CA PHE A 163 -8.67 -8.54 -20.00
C PHE A 163 -9.55 -7.75 -19.06
N LEU A 164 -9.53 -6.43 -19.18
CA LEU A 164 -10.34 -5.51 -18.39
C LEU A 164 -11.52 -5.03 -19.23
N ASN A 165 -12.72 -5.18 -18.68
CA ASN A 165 -13.97 -4.78 -19.33
C ASN A 165 -14.52 -3.52 -18.66
N PHE A 166 -14.76 -2.46 -19.42
CA PHE A 166 -15.35 -1.20 -18.93
C PHE A 166 -16.72 -0.99 -19.55
N GLY A 167 -17.73 -0.66 -18.74
CA GLY A 167 -19.12 -0.58 -19.18
C GLY A 167 -19.47 0.73 -19.90
N SER A 168 -18.55 1.69 -19.85
CA SER A 168 -18.67 3.00 -20.46
C SER A 168 -17.29 3.58 -20.77
N GLY A 169 -17.24 4.81 -21.27
CA GLY A 169 -16.01 5.59 -21.38
C GLY A 169 -15.36 5.95 -20.04
N GLN A 170 -16.04 5.76 -18.91
CA GLN A 170 -15.45 5.92 -17.58
C GLN A 170 -14.57 4.70 -17.26
N SER A 171 -13.25 4.89 -17.25
CA SER A 171 -12.31 3.82 -16.88
C SER A 171 -11.81 3.88 -15.44
N TYR A 172 -12.04 4.99 -14.75
CA TYR A 172 -11.67 5.19 -13.35
C TYR A 172 -12.62 6.20 -12.69
N ASP A 173 -12.53 6.30 -11.37
CA ASP A 173 -13.10 7.42 -10.61
C ASP A 173 -12.20 7.75 -9.41
N LEU A 174 -12.36 8.97 -8.89
CA LEU A 174 -11.65 9.48 -7.71
C LEU A 174 -12.63 10.26 -6.85
N ALA A 175 -12.41 10.25 -5.54
CA ALA A 175 -13.15 11.08 -4.61
C ALA A 175 -12.25 11.60 -3.48
N LEU A 176 -12.56 12.80 -3.01
CA LEU A 176 -11.99 13.36 -1.80
C LEU A 176 -13.02 13.25 -0.68
N LEU A 177 -12.56 12.77 0.47
CA LEU A 177 -13.35 12.66 1.68
C LEU A 177 -12.77 13.58 2.75
N GLN A 178 -13.64 14.23 3.51
CA GLN A 178 -13.29 14.97 4.71
C GLN A 178 -14.15 14.44 5.86
N ASN A 179 -13.52 13.96 6.94
CA ASN A 179 -14.23 13.29 8.04
C ASN A 179 -15.15 12.15 7.57
N ASP A 180 -14.66 11.32 6.65
CA ASP A 180 -15.39 10.22 5.99
C ASP A 180 -16.60 10.63 5.12
N GLU A 181 -16.84 11.94 4.93
CA GLU A 181 -17.86 12.46 4.02
C GLU A 181 -17.24 12.87 2.68
N GLU A 182 -17.83 12.42 1.58
CA GLU A 182 -17.42 12.82 0.23
C GLU A 182 -17.72 14.30 0.00
N VAL A 183 -16.67 15.07 -0.34
CA VAL A 183 -16.75 16.51 -0.62
C VAL A 183 -16.52 16.82 -2.09
N TRP A 184 -15.95 15.88 -2.84
CA TRP A 184 -15.68 16.02 -4.27
C TRP A 184 -15.55 14.65 -4.92
N ARG A 185 -15.99 14.55 -6.19
CA ARG A 185 -15.84 13.36 -7.03
C ARG A 185 -15.49 13.73 -8.45
N TRP A 186 -14.50 13.06 -9.02
CA TRP A 186 -14.01 13.34 -10.37
C TRP A 186 -15.08 13.17 -11.45
N SER A 187 -15.90 12.13 -11.33
CA SER A 187 -16.96 11.84 -12.30
C SER A 187 -18.17 12.77 -12.21
N GLU A 188 -18.29 13.61 -11.16
CA GLU A 188 -19.42 14.51 -11.00
C GLU A 188 -19.49 15.53 -12.14
N GLY A 189 -20.68 15.67 -12.75
CA GLY A 189 -20.89 16.57 -13.89
C GLY A 189 -20.26 16.10 -15.22
N ARG A 190 -19.52 14.97 -15.24
CA ARG A 190 -18.94 14.41 -16.47
C ARG A 190 -19.93 13.46 -17.17
N PHE A 191 -19.93 13.48 -18.50
CA PHE A 191 -20.72 12.57 -19.33
C PHE A 191 -19.81 11.54 -20.00
N PHE A 192 -20.19 10.26 -19.93
CA PHE A 192 -19.43 9.15 -20.52
C PHE A 192 -20.22 8.48 -21.64
N THR A 193 -19.53 8.06 -22.69
CA THR A 193 -20.15 7.25 -23.75
C THR A 193 -20.52 5.87 -23.21
N MET A 194 -21.74 5.42 -23.49
CA MET A 194 -22.21 4.09 -23.11
C MET A 194 -21.80 3.06 -24.16
N ALA A 195 -20.58 2.53 -24.02
CA ALA A 195 -20.06 1.47 -24.86
C ALA A 195 -19.20 0.52 -24.01
N LEU A 196 -19.35 -0.79 -24.25
CA LEU A 196 -18.47 -1.79 -23.66
C LEU A 196 -17.08 -1.67 -24.30
N ILE A 197 -16.07 -1.39 -23.48
CA ILE A 197 -14.68 -1.28 -23.91
C ILE A 197 -13.89 -2.42 -23.27
N ARG A 198 -13.29 -3.28 -24.11
CA ARG A 198 -12.38 -4.33 -23.65
C ARG A 198 -10.94 -3.86 -23.85
N ARG A 199 -10.13 -3.91 -22.81
CA ARG A 199 -8.69 -3.64 -22.86
C ARG A 199 -7.91 -4.88 -22.49
N GLU A 200 -6.91 -5.22 -23.30
CA GLU A 200 -5.92 -6.23 -22.95
C GLU A 200 -4.77 -5.56 -22.20
N LEU A 201 -4.34 -6.19 -21.11
CA LEU A 201 -3.17 -5.80 -20.34
C LEU A 201 -2.21 -6.99 -20.31
N GLU A 202 -1.14 -6.94 -21.11
CA GLU A 202 -0.14 -8.01 -21.18
C GLU A 202 0.57 -8.22 -19.84
N SER A 203 1.13 -9.42 -19.61
CA SER A 203 1.92 -9.74 -18.41
C SER A 203 3.06 -8.74 -18.23
N GLY A 204 3.15 -8.12 -17.04
CA GLY A 204 4.18 -7.14 -16.71
C GLY A 204 3.86 -5.71 -17.14
N ASN A 205 2.83 -5.49 -17.96
CA ASN A 205 2.38 -4.14 -18.30
C ASN A 205 1.49 -3.56 -17.19
N LYS A 206 1.25 -2.25 -17.28
CA LYS A 206 0.37 -1.52 -16.35
C LYS A 206 -0.59 -0.58 -17.09
N LEU A 207 -1.77 -0.40 -16.54
CA LEU A 207 -2.59 0.77 -16.84
C LEU A 207 -2.12 1.97 -16.03
N VAL A 208 -2.15 3.14 -16.66
CA VAL A 208 -1.66 4.41 -16.11
C VAL A 208 -2.75 5.46 -16.33
N TYR A 209 -3.17 6.09 -15.23
CA TYR A 209 -4.00 7.28 -15.26
C TYR A 209 -3.38 8.34 -14.36
N ASP A 210 -3.10 9.51 -14.92
CA ASP A 210 -2.63 10.68 -14.20
C ASP A 210 -3.73 11.74 -14.31
N VAL A 211 -4.21 12.22 -13.18
CA VAL A 211 -5.42 13.05 -13.08
C VAL A 211 -5.15 14.22 -12.16
N GLU A 212 -5.25 15.42 -12.69
CA GLU A 212 -5.19 16.66 -11.90
C GLU A 212 -6.54 16.89 -11.21
N ILE A 213 -6.50 17.29 -9.94
CA ILE A 213 -7.68 17.79 -9.24
C ILE A 213 -7.89 19.24 -9.69
N GLU A 214 -8.90 19.44 -10.56
CA GLU A 214 -9.21 20.73 -11.18
C GLU A 214 -9.98 21.70 -10.25
N GLU A 215 -10.45 21.21 -9.09
CA GLU A 215 -11.24 21.99 -8.13
C GLU A 215 -10.35 22.66 -7.08
N GLU A 216 -10.68 23.89 -6.69
CA GLU A 216 -10.01 24.58 -5.59
C GLU A 216 -10.42 23.94 -4.27
N ILE A 217 -9.51 23.16 -3.68
CA ILE A 217 -9.74 22.48 -2.41
C ILE A 217 -9.30 23.39 -1.27
N LYS A 218 -10.22 23.64 -0.34
CA LYS A 218 -9.95 24.45 0.86
C LYS A 218 -8.93 23.78 1.77
N PRO A 219 -8.20 24.55 2.60
CA PRO A 219 -7.31 24.00 3.62
C PRO A 219 -8.02 22.99 4.53
N GLY A 220 -7.31 21.92 4.87
CA GLY A 220 -7.80 20.83 5.71
C GLY A 220 -7.11 19.50 5.44
N GLU A 221 -7.46 18.50 6.24
CA GLU A 221 -7.06 17.10 6.03
C GLU A 221 -8.14 16.39 5.20
N TYR A 222 -7.70 15.62 4.22
CA TYR A 222 -8.56 14.84 3.34
C TYR A 222 -8.04 13.42 3.17
N THR A 223 -8.94 12.52 2.83
CA THR A 223 -8.61 11.18 2.32
C THR A 223 -8.98 11.12 0.85
N LEU A 224 -8.00 10.87 -0.01
CA LEU A 224 -8.22 10.58 -1.42
C LEU A 224 -8.42 9.07 -1.59
N VAL A 225 -9.48 8.71 -2.29
CA VAL A 225 -9.80 7.35 -2.71
C VAL A 225 -9.95 7.27 -4.21
N GLY A 226 -9.67 6.11 -4.78
CA GLY A 226 -9.75 5.89 -6.22
C GLY A 226 -10.12 4.47 -6.57
N GLU A 227 -10.62 4.29 -7.79
CA GLU A 227 -11.01 2.99 -8.31
C GLU A 227 -10.81 2.88 -9.82
N ILE A 228 -10.57 1.65 -10.29
CA ILE A 228 -10.64 1.31 -11.72
C ILE A 228 -12.04 0.77 -12.02
N ALA A 229 -12.77 1.44 -12.91
CA ALA A 229 -14.21 1.26 -13.11
C ALA A 229 -14.57 0.09 -14.05
N THR A 230 -14.06 -1.10 -13.76
CA THR A 230 -14.39 -2.30 -14.55
C THR A 230 -15.82 -2.78 -14.28
N VAL A 231 -16.40 -3.53 -15.23
CA VAL A 231 -17.79 -4.05 -15.16
C VAL A 231 -17.92 -5.19 -14.17
N GLU A 232 -16.92 -6.06 -14.11
CA GLU A 232 -16.94 -7.26 -13.28
C GLU A 232 -16.88 -6.86 -11.81
N ASN A 233 -15.86 -6.08 -11.46
CA ASN A 233 -15.66 -5.51 -10.13
C ASN A 233 -15.02 -4.12 -10.26
N ARG A 234 -15.56 -3.12 -9.56
CA ARG A 234 -14.81 -1.86 -9.39
C ARG A 234 -13.60 -2.16 -8.52
N LEU A 235 -12.40 -1.97 -9.07
CA LEU A 235 -11.17 -2.28 -8.36
C LEU A 235 -10.83 -1.07 -7.48
N VAL A 236 -11.26 -1.12 -6.23
CA VAL A 236 -10.95 -0.08 -5.23
C VAL A 236 -9.45 -0.12 -4.91
N LEU A 237 -8.80 1.04 -4.97
CA LEU A 237 -7.38 1.21 -4.71
C LEU A 237 -7.09 1.52 -3.23
N ASN A 238 -5.82 1.60 -2.85
CA ASN A 238 -5.45 2.10 -1.53
C ASN A 238 -5.94 3.55 -1.34
N GLN A 239 -6.12 3.94 -0.08
CA GLN A 239 -6.47 5.31 0.29
C GLN A 239 -5.19 6.06 0.64
N ILE A 240 -5.16 7.37 0.37
CA ILE A 240 -4.04 8.24 0.76
C ILE A 240 -4.57 9.43 1.55
N GLY A 241 -3.87 9.81 2.61
CA GLY A 241 -4.13 11.06 3.33
C GLY A 241 -3.40 12.20 2.64
N ILE A 242 -4.10 13.31 2.43
CA ILE A 242 -3.51 14.56 1.93
C ILE A 242 -3.85 15.69 2.89
N GLU A 243 -2.87 16.54 3.18
CA GLU A 243 -3.05 17.76 3.97
C GLU A 243 -2.91 18.97 3.05
N ILE A 244 -3.86 19.90 3.14
CA ILE A 244 -3.83 21.17 2.42
C ILE A 244 -3.71 22.29 3.44
N SER A 245 -2.58 23.00 3.42
CA SER A 245 -2.31 24.12 4.32
C SER A 245 -2.72 25.45 3.68
N ALA A 246 -3.22 26.38 4.50
CA ALA A 246 -3.34 27.78 4.08
C ALA A 246 -1.94 28.37 3.83
N GLU A 247 -1.81 29.29 2.88
CA GLU A 247 -0.58 30.07 2.66
C GLU A 247 -0.14 30.90 3.89
#